data_AF-A0A9D8HY70-F1
#
_entry.id   AF-A0A9D8HY70-F1
#
_cell.length_a   1.000
_cell.length_b   1.000
_cell.length_c   1.000
_cell.angle_alpha   90.00
_cell.angle_beta   90.00
_cell.angle_gamma   90.00
#
_symmetry.space_group_name_H-M   'P 1'
#
loop_
_entity.id
_entity.type
_entity.pdbx_description
1 polymer ?
#
loop_
_entity_poly.entity_id
_entity_poly.type
_entity_poly.pdbx_seq_one_letter_code
_entity_poly.pdbx_strand_id
1 'polypeptide(L)'
;MMAPHAGLERRVLAALEATPARIPVVIGGCGSGRTTLLHALADRMGRDQCQYIDVERAASTPERFQHAVVHASPFRLSGQGVAAREPAPSARAAFDRTLALITRARAANDGPATFLFDEVLELRTFESFPGLRHVLKELLHALAASGNRFVLTSRYVARAHRLLRDGDARFEVIHLPQLNAAEVAAMLPPMGETTPGDRDYLGRTIQSLADGRAAYVRALGEATGSISGRGGDPISALTALLTGEGALASWCAHRYELRLHKARGYGALKAILEILAEEEPLTLTEVAQRLHRTPGSTKDYLSWLEDVDLIVSRQKRYSFVDPLTRLWVRLHCRPMPPSVDEVARQVQAYAVARLPQPEPVMEMAGVASARKESGLIEID
;
A
#
# COMPACT_ATOMS: atom_id res chain seq x y z
N MET A 1 -21.23 6.12 -5.54
CA MET A 1 -20.29 5.43 -4.64
C MET A 1 -19.27 6.47 -4.20
N MET A 2 -19.19 6.83 -2.91
CA MET A 2 -18.19 7.82 -2.47
C MET A 2 -16.79 7.25 -2.73
N ALA A 3 -15.95 8.00 -3.43
CA ALA A 3 -14.57 7.60 -3.63
C ALA A 3 -13.86 7.60 -2.26
N PRO A 4 -13.14 6.52 -1.90
CA PRO A 4 -12.30 6.53 -0.70
C PRO A 4 -11.37 7.75 -0.74
N HIS A 5 -11.18 8.40 0.42
CA HIS A 5 -10.33 9.58 0.56
C HIS A 5 -10.75 10.80 -0.29
N ALA A 6 -12.00 11.24 -0.19
CA ALA A 6 -12.55 12.39 -0.96
C ALA A 6 -11.75 13.72 -0.86
N GLY A 7 -10.88 13.88 0.15
CA GLY A 7 -9.95 15.02 0.24
C GLY A 7 -8.69 14.87 -0.61
N LEU A 8 -8.29 13.64 -0.92
CA LEU A 8 -7.01 13.34 -1.53
C LEU A 8 -6.97 13.64 -3.02
N GLU A 9 -8.02 13.26 -3.77
CA GLU A 9 -8.12 13.61 -5.20
C GLU A 9 -8.02 15.12 -5.39
N ARG A 10 -8.75 15.89 -4.57
CA ARG A 10 -8.68 17.35 -4.56
C ARG A 10 -7.27 17.87 -4.27
N ARG A 11 -6.55 17.26 -3.33
CA ARG A 11 -5.16 17.63 -3.02
C ARG A 11 -4.23 17.35 -4.21
N VAL A 12 -4.38 16.21 -4.87
CA VAL A 12 -3.56 15.87 -6.06
C VAL A 12 -3.83 16.86 -7.19
N LEU A 13 -5.11 17.16 -7.48
CA LEU A 13 -5.48 18.14 -8.50
C LEU A 13 -4.94 19.54 -8.18
N ALA A 14 -5.09 20.00 -6.93
CA ALA A 14 -4.57 21.30 -6.50
C ALA A 14 -3.04 21.41 -6.67
N ALA A 15 -2.30 20.31 -6.44
CA ALA A 15 -0.86 20.28 -6.65
C ALA A 15 -0.49 20.36 -8.15
N LEU A 16 -1.27 19.72 -9.04
CA LEU A 16 -1.09 19.81 -10.49
C LEU A 16 -1.42 21.20 -11.07
N GLU A 17 -2.34 21.91 -10.42
CA GLU A 17 -2.80 23.26 -10.79
C GLU A 17 -1.99 24.39 -10.16
N ALA A 18 -1.10 24.08 -9.21
CA ALA A 18 -0.24 25.07 -8.55
C ALA A 18 0.66 25.82 -9.55
N THR A 19 1.15 27.00 -9.15
CA THR A 19 2.10 27.80 -9.93
C THR A 19 3.37 28.04 -9.10
N PRO A 20 4.51 27.41 -9.43
CA PRO A 20 4.70 26.41 -10.50
C PRO A 20 4.00 25.08 -10.18
N ALA A 21 3.68 24.30 -11.23
CA ALA A 21 3.01 23.01 -11.08
C ALA A 21 3.89 22.02 -10.32
N ARG A 22 3.32 21.40 -9.29
CA ARG A 22 4.00 20.38 -8.49
C ARG A 22 3.81 19.00 -9.13
N ILE A 23 4.60 18.04 -8.69
CA ILE A 23 4.56 16.64 -9.10
C ILE A 23 4.18 15.80 -7.88
N PRO A 24 2.89 15.45 -7.72
CA PRO A 24 2.45 14.60 -6.62
C PRO A 24 3.07 13.21 -6.71
N VAL A 25 3.66 12.76 -5.61
CA VAL A 25 4.14 11.38 -5.42
C VAL A 25 3.29 10.71 -4.35
N VAL A 26 2.29 9.94 -4.78
CA VAL A 26 1.32 9.28 -3.90
C VAL A 26 1.87 7.93 -3.46
N ILE A 27 2.13 7.80 -2.16
CA ILE A 27 2.78 6.60 -1.59
C ILE A 27 1.88 5.93 -0.55
N GLY A 28 1.92 4.61 -0.51
CA GLY A 28 1.18 3.80 0.47
C GLY A 28 1.41 2.31 0.23
N GLY A 29 1.19 1.45 1.23
CA GLY A 29 1.44 0.01 1.11
C GLY A 29 0.52 -0.70 0.11
N CYS A 30 0.80 -1.97 -0.21
CA CYS A 30 -0.06 -2.76 -1.10
C CYS A 30 -1.55 -2.69 -0.69
N GLY A 31 -2.43 -2.52 -1.68
CA GLY A 31 -3.88 -2.48 -1.45
C GLY A 31 -4.42 -1.19 -0.84
N SER A 32 -3.64 -0.11 -0.75
CA SER A 32 -4.12 1.14 -0.15
C SER A 32 -5.02 2.00 -1.06
N GLY A 33 -5.13 1.68 -2.36
CA GLY A 33 -6.04 2.39 -3.29
C GLY A 33 -5.37 3.38 -4.24
N ARG A 34 -4.03 3.38 -4.37
CA ARG A 34 -3.28 4.29 -5.29
C ARG A 34 -3.75 4.16 -6.73
N THR A 35 -3.85 2.94 -7.25
CA THR A 35 -4.31 2.67 -8.62
C THR A 35 -5.76 3.14 -8.84
N THR A 36 -6.64 2.95 -7.85
CA THR A 36 -8.02 3.46 -7.90
C THR A 36 -8.05 4.98 -7.98
N LEU A 37 -7.22 5.67 -7.21
CA LEU A 37 -7.07 7.12 -7.29
C LEU A 37 -6.59 7.57 -8.69
N LEU A 38 -5.60 6.89 -9.28
CA LEU A 38 -5.14 7.22 -10.62
C LEU A 38 -6.22 7.02 -11.69
N HIS A 39 -7.00 5.95 -11.59
CA HIS A 39 -8.13 5.74 -12.51
C HIS A 39 -9.18 6.83 -12.38
N ALA A 40 -9.54 7.23 -11.15
CA ALA A 40 -10.47 8.34 -10.93
C ALA A 40 -9.96 9.66 -11.54
N LEU A 41 -8.65 9.95 -11.41
CA LEU A 41 -8.03 11.11 -12.03
C LEU A 41 -8.04 11.02 -13.57
N ALA A 42 -7.73 9.85 -14.12
CA ALA A 42 -7.74 9.62 -15.56
C ALA A 42 -9.13 9.79 -16.16
N ASP A 43 -10.16 9.23 -15.52
CA ASP A 43 -11.55 9.33 -15.94
C ASP A 43 -12.04 10.79 -15.90
N ARG A 44 -11.63 11.53 -14.87
CA ARG A 44 -11.98 12.95 -14.70
C ARG A 44 -11.31 13.86 -15.74
N MET A 45 -10.03 13.63 -16.06
CA MET A 45 -9.28 14.46 -17.02
C MET A 45 -9.59 14.12 -18.47
N GLY A 46 -9.96 12.87 -18.75
CA GLY A 46 -10.20 12.37 -20.09
C GLY A 46 -8.92 12.06 -20.87
N ARG A 47 -9.07 11.20 -21.89
CA ARG A 47 -7.93 10.67 -22.69
C ARG A 47 -7.19 11.72 -23.51
N ASP A 48 -7.81 12.85 -23.83
CA ASP A 48 -7.19 13.89 -24.64
C ASP A 48 -6.19 14.76 -23.86
N GLN A 49 -6.24 14.71 -22.53
CA GLN A 49 -5.37 15.48 -21.63
C GLN A 49 -4.48 14.60 -20.75
N CYS A 50 -4.82 13.32 -20.59
CA CYS A 50 -4.20 12.42 -19.63
C CYS A 50 -3.85 11.05 -20.22
N GLN A 51 -2.64 10.57 -19.94
CA GLN A 51 -2.20 9.19 -20.22
C GLN A 51 -1.88 8.46 -18.91
N TYR A 52 -2.60 7.38 -18.64
CA TYR A 52 -2.28 6.42 -17.57
C TYR A 52 -1.25 5.39 -18.05
N ILE A 53 -0.22 5.15 -17.24
CA ILE A 53 0.87 4.21 -17.52
C ILE A 53 1.03 3.30 -16.30
N ASP A 54 0.67 2.02 -16.46
CA ASP A 54 1.00 0.96 -15.50
C ASP A 54 2.46 0.53 -15.72
N VAL A 55 3.37 1.08 -14.92
CA VAL A 55 4.81 0.82 -15.05
C VAL A 55 5.13 -0.61 -14.64
N GLU A 56 4.52 -1.13 -13.58
CA GLU A 56 4.72 -2.51 -13.10
C GLU A 56 4.45 -3.52 -14.22
N ARG A 57 3.39 -3.31 -15.03
CA ARG A 57 3.06 -4.19 -16.16
C ARG A 57 3.87 -3.91 -17.43
N ALA A 58 4.22 -2.65 -17.70
CA ALA A 58 4.84 -2.27 -18.97
C ALA A 58 6.38 -2.34 -18.95
N ALA A 59 7.02 -2.19 -17.78
CA ALA A 59 8.47 -2.03 -17.66
C ALA A 59 9.22 -3.37 -17.69
N SER A 60 9.19 -4.09 -18.82
CA SER A 60 9.99 -5.32 -18.98
C SER A 60 11.42 -5.05 -19.45
N THR A 61 11.58 -4.32 -20.56
CA THR A 61 12.85 -3.79 -21.07
C THR A 61 12.62 -2.36 -21.52
N PRO A 62 13.65 -1.51 -21.60
CA PRO A 62 13.49 -0.12 -22.05
C PRO A 62 12.84 0.00 -23.43
N GLU A 63 13.14 -0.90 -24.37
CA GLU A 63 12.59 -0.92 -25.72
C GLU A 63 11.10 -1.30 -25.72
N ARG A 64 10.73 -2.36 -25.01
CA ARG A 64 9.33 -2.79 -24.91
C ARG A 64 8.47 -1.76 -24.18
N PHE A 65 9.04 -1.12 -23.16
CA PHE A 65 8.38 -0.04 -22.44
C PHE A 65 8.18 1.18 -23.34
N GLN A 66 9.23 1.62 -24.06
CA GLN A 66 9.15 2.71 -25.02
C GLN A 66 8.08 2.44 -26.09
N HIS A 67 8.08 1.24 -26.67
CA HIS A 67 7.06 0.83 -27.64
C HIS A 67 5.65 0.88 -27.04
N ALA A 68 5.44 0.32 -25.84
CA ALA A 68 4.13 0.31 -25.18
C ALA A 68 3.62 1.72 -24.87
N VAL A 69 4.49 2.60 -24.34
CA VAL A 69 4.13 3.98 -24.00
C VAL A 69 3.81 4.79 -25.25
N VAL A 70 4.60 4.67 -26.31
CA VAL A 70 4.35 5.36 -27.60
C VAL A 70 3.05 4.86 -28.23
N HIS A 71 2.85 3.55 -28.29
CA HIS A 71 1.68 2.96 -28.94
C HIS A 71 0.38 3.32 -28.23
N ALA A 72 0.40 3.41 -26.90
CA ALA A 72 -0.77 3.77 -26.09
C ALA A 72 -0.95 5.30 -25.93
N SER A 73 -0.03 6.13 -26.44
CA SER A 73 -0.08 7.58 -26.20
C SER A 73 -1.17 8.26 -27.05
N PRO A 74 -2.09 9.02 -26.43
CA PRO A 74 -3.04 9.85 -27.17
C PRO A 74 -2.42 11.17 -27.66
N PHE A 75 -1.19 11.48 -27.24
CA PHE A 75 -0.57 12.79 -27.42
C PHE A 75 0.20 12.90 -28.73
N ARG A 76 0.31 14.14 -29.20
CA ARG A 76 1.15 14.47 -30.36
C ARG A 76 2.54 14.85 -29.90
N LEU A 77 3.55 14.33 -30.58
CA LEU A 77 4.92 14.79 -30.46
C LEU A 77 5.19 15.79 -31.58
N SER A 78 5.38 17.05 -31.22
CA SER A 78 5.82 18.08 -32.19
C SER A 78 7.13 17.64 -32.83
N GLY A 79 7.10 17.34 -34.14
CA GLY A 79 8.28 17.01 -34.94
C GLY A 79 8.74 15.54 -34.97
N GLN A 80 8.01 14.58 -34.38
CA GLN A 80 8.34 13.14 -34.49
C GLN A 80 7.21 12.34 -35.14
N GLY A 81 6.99 12.57 -36.43
CA GLY A 81 6.29 11.60 -37.29
C GLY A 81 7.30 10.55 -37.76
N VAL A 82 7.06 9.27 -37.47
CA VAL A 82 7.83 8.08 -37.90
C VAL A 82 8.98 7.61 -36.98
N ALA A 83 9.98 8.43 -36.64
CA ALA A 83 11.18 7.97 -35.90
C ALA A 83 10.92 7.42 -34.48
N ALA A 84 9.83 7.83 -33.83
CA ALA A 84 9.44 7.32 -32.50
C ALA A 84 8.88 5.89 -32.55
N ARG A 85 8.46 5.41 -33.73
CA ARG A 85 7.91 4.05 -33.92
C ARG A 85 8.95 3.04 -34.39
N GLU A 86 10.10 3.50 -34.85
CA GLU A 86 11.21 2.59 -35.18
C GLU A 86 11.82 1.99 -33.90
N PRO A 87 12.32 0.74 -33.96
CA PRO A 87 13.06 0.15 -32.87
C PRO A 87 14.21 1.05 -32.44
N ALA A 88 14.38 1.27 -31.14
CA ALA A 88 15.53 1.99 -30.64
C ALA A 88 16.80 1.15 -30.85
N PRO A 89 17.94 1.78 -31.21
CA PRO A 89 19.20 1.06 -31.44
C PRO A 89 19.82 0.49 -30.16
N SER A 90 19.33 0.91 -28.98
CA SER A 90 19.79 0.42 -27.69
C SER A 90 18.77 0.69 -26.58
N ALA A 91 18.92 -0.01 -25.45
CA ALA A 91 18.17 0.23 -24.23
C ALA A 91 18.23 1.69 -23.76
N ARG A 92 19.42 2.29 -23.82
CA ARG A 92 19.62 3.71 -23.50
C ARG A 92 18.83 4.61 -24.43
N ALA A 93 18.92 4.39 -25.75
CA ALA A 93 18.19 5.18 -26.73
C ALA A 93 16.67 5.02 -26.59
N ALA A 94 16.17 3.85 -26.20
CA ALA A 94 14.76 3.63 -25.91
C ALA A 94 14.29 4.45 -24.70
N PHE A 95 15.08 4.46 -23.62
CA PHE A 95 14.79 5.27 -22.45
C PHE A 95 14.81 6.78 -22.79
N ASP A 96 15.79 7.24 -23.56
CA ASP A 96 15.89 8.63 -24.00
C ASP A 96 14.70 9.05 -24.87
N ARG A 97 14.25 8.17 -25.78
CA ARG A 97 13.02 8.40 -26.57
C ARG A 97 11.77 8.46 -25.69
N THR A 98 11.71 7.65 -24.64
CA THR A 98 10.60 7.69 -23.68
C THR A 98 10.60 9.00 -22.89
N LEU A 99 11.76 9.45 -22.41
CA LEU A 99 11.89 10.75 -21.75
C LEU A 99 11.52 11.90 -22.69
N ALA A 100 11.97 11.85 -23.95
CA ALA A 100 11.61 12.85 -24.95
C ALA A 100 10.10 12.91 -25.18
N LEU A 101 9.42 11.76 -25.26
CA LEU A 101 7.97 11.69 -25.37
C LEU A 101 7.29 12.37 -24.19
N ILE A 102 7.55 11.91 -22.96
CA ILE A 102 6.80 12.36 -21.78
C ILE A 102 7.08 13.82 -21.42
N THR A 103 8.26 14.34 -21.77
CA THR A 103 8.63 15.73 -21.47
C THR A 103 8.18 16.74 -22.53
N ARG A 104 7.97 16.31 -23.78
CA ARG A 104 7.68 17.20 -24.93
C ARG A 104 6.29 17.00 -25.54
N ALA A 105 5.59 15.92 -25.21
CA ALA A 105 4.24 15.69 -25.69
C ALA A 105 3.30 16.86 -25.36
N ARG A 106 2.30 17.07 -26.22
CA ARG A 106 1.22 18.03 -26.03
C ARG A 106 -0.13 17.35 -26.08
N ALA A 107 -1.04 17.83 -25.23
CA ALA A 107 -2.44 17.44 -25.24
C ALA A 107 -3.13 17.88 -26.54
N ALA A 108 -4.35 17.40 -26.79
CA ALA A 108 -5.08 17.70 -28.04
C ALA A 108 -5.32 19.20 -28.26
N ASN A 109 -5.40 19.97 -27.19
CA ASN A 109 -5.56 21.44 -27.18
C ASN A 109 -4.23 22.21 -27.22
N ASP A 110 -3.13 21.54 -27.56
CA ASP A 110 -1.75 22.07 -27.53
C ASP A 110 -1.26 22.50 -26.12
N GLY A 111 -2.02 22.16 -25.08
CA GLY A 111 -1.66 22.38 -23.68
C GLY A 111 -0.68 21.34 -23.12
N PRO A 112 -0.25 21.50 -21.86
CA PRO A 112 0.59 20.52 -21.18
C PRO A 112 -0.14 19.18 -21.04
N ALA A 113 0.52 18.11 -21.44
CA ALA A 113 0.02 16.75 -21.24
C ALA A 113 0.15 16.33 -19.77
N THR A 114 -0.76 15.50 -19.28
CA THR A 114 -0.69 14.90 -17.94
C THR A 114 -0.36 13.41 -18.05
N PHE A 115 0.64 12.94 -17.31
CA PHE A 115 1.00 11.52 -17.23
C PHE A 115 0.81 11.00 -15.81
N LEU A 116 0.10 9.87 -15.69
CA LEU A 116 -0.13 9.18 -14.42
C LEU A 116 0.69 7.89 -14.42
N PHE A 117 1.79 7.86 -13.68
CA PHE A 117 2.66 6.70 -13.56
C PHE A 117 2.28 5.87 -12.34
N ASP A 118 1.70 4.69 -12.56
CA ASP A 118 1.44 3.73 -11.50
C ASP A 118 2.68 2.87 -11.23
N GLU A 119 3.15 2.85 -9.98
CA GLU A 119 4.32 2.10 -9.52
C GLU A 119 5.64 2.52 -10.22
N VAL A 120 5.90 3.84 -10.26
CA VAL A 120 7.05 4.43 -10.99
C VAL A 120 8.41 3.83 -10.64
N LEU A 121 8.57 3.35 -9.40
CA LEU A 121 9.82 2.76 -8.93
C LEU A 121 10.13 1.40 -9.57
N GLU A 122 9.19 0.79 -10.28
CA GLU A 122 9.45 -0.44 -11.04
C GLU A 122 10.39 -0.20 -12.23
N LEU A 123 10.56 1.05 -12.69
CA LEU A 123 11.61 1.41 -13.66
C LEU A 123 13.03 1.11 -13.16
N ARG A 124 13.21 0.87 -11.86
CA ARG A 124 14.47 0.36 -11.30
C ARG A 124 14.95 -0.91 -11.99
N THR A 125 14.05 -1.72 -12.55
CA THR A 125 14.45 -2.90 -13.33
C THR A 125 15.31 -2.56 -14.55
N PHE A 126 15.31 -1.30 -15.02
CA PHE A 126 16.19 -0.86 -16.10
C PHE A 126 17.63 -0.60 -15.65
N GLU A 127 17.91 -0.54 -14.34
CA GLU A 127 19.27 -0.33 -13.81
C GLU A 127 20.24 -1.45 -14.17
N SER A 128 19.73 -2.63 -14.56
CA SER A 128 20.54 -3.75 -15.05
C SER A 128 21.00 -3.60 -16.51
N PHE A 129 20.46 -2.62 -17.24
CA PHE A 129 20.79 -2.41 -18.66
C PHE A 129 21.95 -1.41 -18.81
N PRO A 130 22.80 -1.56 -19.86
CA PRO A 130 23.91 -0.66 -20.11
C PRO A 130 23.48 0.81 -20.21
N GLY A 131 24.16 1.69 -19.47
CA GLY A 131 23.89 3.14 -19.50
C GLY A 131 22.66 3.61 -18.73
N LEU A 132 22.01 2.74 -17.93
CA LEU A 132 20.78 3.06 -17.19
C LEU A 132 20.87 2.87 -15.66
N ARG A 133 22.09 2.83 -15.10
CA ARG A 133 22.33 2.65 -13.66
C ARG A 133 21.65 3.69 -12.76
N HIS A 134 21.25 4.85 -13.31
CA HIS A 134 20.63 5.96 -12.59
C HIS A 134 19.26 6.35 -13.16
N VAL A 135 18.57 5.40 -13.82
CA VAL A 135 17.31 5.61 -14.54
C VAL A 135 16.26 6.41 -13.76
N LEU A 136 16.06 6.12 -12.47
CA LEU A 136 15.08 6.83 -11.64
C LEU A 136 15.49 8.29 -11.39
N LYS A 137 16.77 8.56 -11.13
CA LYS A 137 17.25 9.93 -10.93
C LYS A 137 17.14 10.76 -12.21
N GLU A 138 17.49 10.14 -13.34
CA GLU A 138 17.39 10.77 -14.66
C GLU A 138 15.94 11.07 -15.04
N LEU A 139 15.02 10.14 -14.77
CA LEU A 139 13.59 10.37 -14.92
C LEU A 139 13.15 11.56 -14.09
N LEU A 140 13.39 11.56 -12.77
CA LEU A 140 12.93 12.64 -11.89
C LEU A 140 13.47 14.00 -12.33
N HIS A 141 14.73 14.07 -12.75
CA HIS A 141 15.30 15.30 -13.31
C HIS A 141 14.56 15.76 -14.56
N ALA A 142 14.28 14.85 -15.50
CA ALA A 142 13.55 15.15 -16.73
C ALA A 142 12.10 15.61 -16.45
N LEU A 143 11.42 15.00 -15.47
CA LEU A 143 10.07 15.40 -15.06
C LEU A 143 10.07 16.81 -14.43
N ALA A 144 11.03 17.10 -13.55
CA ALA A 144 11.17 18.39 -12.89
C ALA A 144 11.52 19.52 -13.87
N ALA A 145 12.23 19.22 -14.96
CA ALA A 145 12.53 20.18 -16.03
C ALA A 145 11.40 20.34 -17.06
N SER A 146 10.39 19.47 -17.05
CA SER A 146 9.31 19.49 -18.04
C SER A 146 8.18 20.45 -17.68
N GLY A 147 7.58 21.05 -18.70
CA GLY A 147 6.33 21.83 -18.60
C GLY A 147 5.06 20.96 -18.58
N ASN A 148 5.18 19.65 -18.75
CA ASN A 148 4.07 18.71 -18.60
C ASN A 148 3.76 18.43 -17.12
N ARG A 149 2.62 17.79 -16.87
CA ARG A 149 2.11 17.46 -15.54
C ARG A 149 2.29 15.97 -15.26
N PHE A 150 2.60 15.64 -14.01
CA PHE A 150 2.92 14.26 -13.62
C PHE A 150 2.31 13.91 -12.27
N VAL A 151 1.72 12.73 -12.16
CA VAL A 151 1.41 12.08 -10.87
C VAL A 151 2.15 10.75 -10.85
N LEU A 152 2.89 10.52 -9.77
CA LEU A 152 3.65 9.30 -9.58
C LEU A 152 3.06 8.53 -8.41
N THR A 153 3.00 7.20 -8.50
CA THR A 153 2.67 6.37 -7.34
C THR A 153 3.78 5.36 -7.04
N SER A 154 3.82 4.90 -5.79
CA SER A 154 4.68 3.78 -5.40
C SER A 154 4.14 3.07 -4.17
N ARG A 155 4.23 1.74 -4.18
CA ARG A 155 4.05 0.92 -2.98
C ARG A 155 5.21 0.96 -2.01
N TYR A 156 6.40 1.27 -2.53
CA TYR A 156 7.62 1.24 -1.73
C TYR A 156 7.82 2.58 -1.02
N VAL A 157 7.21 2.73 0.15
CA VAL A 157 7.22 3.98 0.93
C VAL A 157 8.65 4.33 1.32
N ALA A 158 9.41 3.39 1.89
CA ALA A 158 10.80 3.63 2.29
C ALA A 158 11.70 4.04 1.11
N ARG A 159 11.57 3.36 -0.04
CA ARG A 159 12.36 3.68 -1.25
C ARG A 159 11.99 5.04 -1.83
N ALA A 160 10.71 5.38 -1.86
CA ALA A 160 10.25 6.68 -2.37
C ALA A 160 10.82 7.83 -1.52
N HIS A 161 10.75 7.72 -0.19
CA HIS A 161 11.37 8.71 0.71
C HIS A 161 12.87 8.84 0.51
N ARG A 162 13.58 7.72 0.38
CA ARG A 162 15.04 7.75 0.15
C ARG A 162 15.38 8.41 -1.19
N LEU A 163 14.62 8.12 -2.24
CA LEU A 163 14.84 8.68 -3.57
C LEU A 163 14.56 10.19 -3.61
N LEU A 164 13.55 10.66 -2.88
CA LEU A 164 13.09 12.05 -2.90
C LEU A 164 13.70 12.95 -1.81
N ARG A 165 14.47 12.38 -0.87
CA ARG A 165 15.06 13.13 0.26
C ARG A 165 15.77 14.40 -0.16
N ASP A 166 16.57 14.31 -1.22
CA ASP A 166 17.35 15.41 -1.79
C ASP A 166 16.84 15.79 -3.19
N GLY A 167 15.55 15.55 -3.44
CA GLY A 167 14.90 15.78 -4.73
C GLY A 167 14.52 17.25 -4.96
N ASP A 168 14.08 17.54 -6.18
CA ASP A 168 13.56 18.86 -6.56
C ASP A 168 12.32 19.23 -5.72
N ALA A 169 12.19 20.50 -5.33
CA ALA A 169 11.08 21.01 -4.52
C ALA A 169 9.70 20.88 -5.20
N ARG A 170 9.66 20.64 -6.52
CA ARG A 170 8.42 20.32 -7.24
C ARG A 170 7.80 19.00 -6.80
N PHE A 171 8.58 18.04 -6.27
CA PHE A 171 8.03 16.75 -5.83
C PHE A 171 7.31 16.89 -4.49
N GLU A 172 5.98 16.72 -4.51
CA GLU A 172 5.16 16.73 -3.29
C GLU A 172 4.83 15.30 -2.88
N VAL A 173 5.40 14.84 -1.77
CA VAL A 173 5.06 13.52 -1.23
C VAL A 173 3.69 13.56 -0.55
N ILE A 174 2.80 12.67 -0.99
CA ILE A 174 1.46 12.53 -0.45
C ILE A 174 1.28 11.09 0.04
N HIS A 175 1.21 10.90 1.35
CA HIS A 175 0.86 9.59 1.92
C HIS A 175 -0.63 9.32 1.77
N LEU A 176 -0.95 8.15 1.24
CA LEU A 176 -2.30 7.63 1.19
C LEU A 176 -2.62 7.03 2.57
N PRO A 177 -3.50 7.66 3.38
CA PRO A 177 -3.79 7.17 4.72
C PRO A 177 -4.56 5.84 4.66
N GLN A 178 -4.54 5.10 5.76
CA GLN A 178 -5.48 3.99 5.96
C GLN A 178 -6.90 4.53 6.08
N LEU A 179 -7.88 3.75 5.64
CA LEU A 179 -9.30 4.08 5.80
C LEU A 179 -9.66 4.10 7.29
N ASN A 180 -10.34 5.16 7.70
CA ASN A 180 -10.93 5.23 9.03
C ASN A 180 -12.28 4.49 9.07
N ALA A 181 -12.81 4.26 10.27
CA ALA A 181 -14.03 3.47 10.44
C ALA A 181 -15.27 4.05 9.74
N ALA A 182 -15.38 5.38 9.67
CA ALA A 182 -16.49 6.05 8.98
C ALA A 182 -16.40 5.89 7.46
N GLU A 183 -15.19 6.01 6.89
CA GLU A 183 -14.93 5.69 5.48
C GLU A 183 -15.27 4.23 5.18
N VAL A 184 -14.86 3.31 6.05
CA VAL A 184 -15.20 1.88 5.91
C VAL A 184 -16.70 1.65 5.93
N ALA A 185 -17.43 2.19 6.92
CA ALA A 185 -18.88 2.07 7.03
C ALA A 185 -19.62 2.61 5.79
N ALA A 186 -19.14 3.73 5.23
CA ALA A 186 -19.67 4.31 4.00
C ALA A 186 -19.41 3.42 2.76
N MET A 187 -18.32 2.65 2.76
CA MET A 187 -17.94 1.75 1.66
C MET A 187 -18.59 0.37 1.72
N LEU A 188 -19.19 -0.04 2.84
CA LEU A 188 -19.80 -1.36 2.95
C LEU A 188 -20.92 -1.54 1.90
N PRO A 189 -21.10 -2.73 1.33
CA PRO A 189 -22.25 -3.01 0.49
C PRO A 189 -23.57 -2.85 1.28
N PRO A 190 -24.72 -2.74 0.60
CA PRO A 190 -26.02 -2.90 1.27
C PRO A 190 -26.11 -4.30 1.91
N MET A 191 -26.43 -4.37 3.21
CA MET A 191 -26.46 -5.62 3.99
C MET A 191 -27.85 -5.86 4.60
N GLY A 192 -28.88 -5.93 3.75
CA GLY A 192 -30.28 -6.16 4.15
C GLY A 192 -30.79 -5.15 5.19
N GLU A 193 -31.51 -5.64 6.20
CA GLU A 193 -32.10 -4.84 7.29
C GLU A 193 -31.06 -4.43 8.36
N THR A 194 -29.91 -3.88 7.96
CA THR A 194 -28.92 -3.34 8.91
C THR A 194 -29.33 -1.95 9.37
N THR A 195 -29.39 -1.73 10.69
CA THR A 195 -29.60 -0.38 11.22
C THR A 195 -28.34 0.48 11.01
N PRO A 196 -28.43 1.82 11.05
CA PRO A 196 -27.25 2.68 11.02
C PRO A 196 -26.22 2.34 12.12
N GLY A 197 -26.69 1.97 13.31
CA GLY A 197 -25.82 1.56 14.42
C GLY A 197 -25.07 0.26 14.15
N ASP A 198 -25.74 -0.74 13.55
CA ASP A 198 -25.10 -2.01 13.15
C ASP A 198 -24.05 -1.77 12.07
N ARG A 199 -24.36 -0.89 11.12
CA ARG A 199 -23.44 -0.53 10.03
C ARG A 199 -22.18 0.15 10.55
N ASP A 200 -22.31 1.06 11.51
CA ASP A 200 -21.18 1.72 12.16
C ASP A 200 -20.32 0.73 12.97
N TYR A 201 -20.97 -0.21 13.66
CA TYR A 201 -20.28 -1.28 14.37
C TYR A 201 -19.49 -2.18 13.41
N LEU A 202 -20.12 -2.64 12.33
CA LEU A 202 -19.46 -3.42 11.27
C LEU A 202 -18.31 -2.63 10.64
N GLY A 203 -18.49 -1.33 10.41
CA GLY A 203 -17.45 -0.45 9.90
C GLY A 203 -16.21 -0.41 10.78
N ARG A 204 -16.38 -0.27 12.10
CA ARG A 204 -15.27 -0.33 13.08
C ARG A 204 -14.59 -1.70 13.11
N THR A 205 -15.38 -2.77 13.17
CA THR A 205 -14.87 -4.16 13.20
C THR A 205 -14.05 -4.48 11.96
N ILE A 206 -14.59 -4.21 10.77
CA ILE A 206 -13.91 -4.43 9.49
C ILE A 206 -12.67 -3.54 9.39
N GLN A 207 -12.74 -2.27 9.81
CA GLN A 207 -11.58 -1.38 9.80
C GLN A 207 -10.44 -1.92 10.67
N SER A 208 -10.76 -2.42 11.86
CA SER A 208 -9.75 -2.98 12.78
C SER A 208 -9.15 -4.27 12.23
N LEU A 209 -9.97 -5.19 11.71
CA LEU A 209 -9.49 -6.45 11.11
C LEU A 209 -8.68 -6.25 9.82
N ALA A 210 -9.05 -5.26 9.01
CA ALA A 210 -8.41 -4.95 7.73
C ALA A 210 -7.25 -3.94 7.86
N ASP A 211 -6.98 -3.43 9.06
CA ASP A 211 -6.00 -2.34 9.30
C ASP A 211 -6.26 -1.12 8.39
N GLY A 212 -7.54 -0.85 8.09
CA GLY A 212 -7.97 0.20 7.17
C GLY A 212 -7.46 0.09 5.73
N ARG A 213 -6.88 -1.03 5.30
CA ARG A 213 -6.37 -1.19 3.93
C ARG A 213 -7.54 -1.43 2.97
N ALA A 214 -7.68 -0.57 1.95
CA ALA A 214 -8.83 -0.58 1.05
C ALA A 214 -9.11 -1.94 0.38
N ALA A 215 -8.07 -2.66 -0.06
CA ALA A 215 -8.22 -3.99 -0.65
C ALA A 215 -8.81 -5.01 0.34
N TYR A 216 -8.36 -4.99 1.59
CA TYR A 216 -8.84 -5.88 2.65
C TYR A 216 -10.25 -5.49 3.10
N VAL A 217 -10.51 -4.20 3.29
CA VAL A 217 -11.83 -3.66 3.62
C VAL A 217 -12.86 -4.11 2.59
N ARG A 218 -12.53 -3.99 1.29
CA ARG A 218 -13.42 -4.42 0.22
C ARG A 218 -13.70 -5.91 0.27
N ALA A 219 -12.65 -6.74 0.30
CA ALA A 219 -12.81 -8.20 0.33
C ALA A 219 -13.60 -8.66 1.56
N LEU A 220 -13.30 -8.10 2.73
CA LEU A 220 -13.96 -8.45 3.97
C LEU A 220 -15.42 -7.95 4.00
N GLY A 221 -15.69 -6.74 3.51
CA GLY A 221 -17.04 -6.20 3.40
C GLY A 221 -17.92 -6.99 2.44
N GLU A 222 -17.38 -7.39 1.27
CA GLU A 222 -18.06 -8.25 0.30
C GLU A 222 -18.38 -9.63 0.92
N ALA A 223 -17.41 -10.27 1.57
CA ALA A 223 -17.60 -11.58 2.22
C ALA A 223 -18.56 -11.51 3.42
N THR A 224 -18.50 -10.44 4.21
CA THR A 224 -19.41 -10.23 5.35
C THR A 224 -20.84 -10.07 4.84
N GLY A 225 -21.04 -9.33 3.75
CA GLY A 225 -22.37 -9.12 3.15
C GLY A 225 -22.97 -10.38 2.53
N SER A 226 -22.15 -11.34 2.08
CA SER A 226 -22.63 -12.58 1.47
C SER A 226 -23.02 -13.66 2.48
N ILE A 227 -22.46 -13.63 3.70
CA ILE A 227 -22.64 -14.69 4.70
C ILE A 227 -24.02 -14.62 5.41
N SER A 228 -24.74 -13.49 5.38
CA SER A 228 -26.10 -13.40 5.93
C SER A 228 -26.86 -12.16 5.45
N GLY A 229 -28.19 -12.29 5.27
CA GLY A 229 -29.09 -11.18 4.90
C GLY A 229 -29.27 -10.07 5.95
N ARG A 230 -28.61 -10.17 7.12
CA ARG A 230 -28.56 -9.16 8.19
C ARG A 230 -27.15 -8.62 8.48
N GLY A 231 -26.21 -8.83 7.56
CA GLY A 231 -24.78 -8.61 7.81
C GLY A 231 -24.16 -9.82 8.51
N GLY A 232 -23.25 -10.52 7.85
CA GLY A 232 -22.55 -11.67 8.41
C GLY A 232 -21.56 -11.27 9.52
N ASP A 233 -20.98 -12.28 10.17
CA ASP A 233 -19.89 -12.09 11.13
C ASP A 233 -18.55 -11.82 10.39
N PRO A 234 -17.91 -10.65 10.57
CA PRO A 234 -16.62 -10.35 9.94
C PRO A 234 -15.49 -11.31 10.31
N ILE A 235 -15.54 -11.94 11.49
CA ILE A 235 -14.50 -12.90 11.90
C ILE A 235 -14.62 -14.17 11.05
N SER A 236 -15.83 -14.74 10.95
CA SER A 236 -16.13 -15.87 10.07
C SER A 236 -15.81 -15.57 8.61
N ALA A 237 -16.11 -14.35 8.15
CA ALA A 237 -15.76 -13.90 6.80
C ALA A 237 -14.23 -13.88 6.58
N LEU A 238 -13.47 -13.35 7.54
CA LEU A 238 -12.00 -13.34 7.48
C LEU A 238 -11.42 -14.77 7.52
N THR A 239 -11.99 -15.67 8.32
CA THR A 239 -11.62 -17.09 8.33
C THR A 239 -11.79 -17.68 6.93
N ALA A 240 -12.97 -17.55 6.32
CA ALA A 240 -13.21 -18.06 4.98
C ALA A 240 -12.25 -17.47 3.92
N LEU A 241 -11.91 -16.18 4.03
CA LEU A 241 -10.98 -15.51 3.13
C LEU A 241 -9.52 -15.96 3.30
N LEU A 242 -9.14 -16.54 4.45
CA LEU A 242 -7.79 -17.01 4.75
C LEU A 242 -7.63 -18.54 4.71
N THR A 243 -8.74 -19.29 4.62
CA THR A 243 -8.72 -20.75 4.48
C THR A 243 -8.39 -21.17 3.05
N GLY A 244 -7.44 -22.10 2.90
CA GLY A 244 -7.08 -22.66 1.59
C GLY A 244 -6.70 -21.59 0.57
N GLU A 245 -7.33 -21.63 -0.61
CA GLU A 245 -7.17 -20.64 -1.69
C GLU A 245 -8.14 -19.45 -1.56
N GLY A 246 -8.54 -19.11 -0.33
CA GLY A 246 -9.37 -17.93 -0.06
C GLY A 246 -8.73 -16.65 -0.62
N ALA A 247 -9.57 -15.69 -1.03
CA ALA A 247 -9.10 -14.53 -1.78
C ALA A 247 -8.03 -13.69 -1.05
N LEU A 248 -8.10 -13.59 0.28
CA LEU A 248 -7.05 -12.91 1.06
C LEU A 248 -5.80 -13.78 1.23
N ALA A 249 -5.94 -15.10 1.36
CA ALA A 249 -4.78 -15.99 1.38
C ALA A 249 -3.97 -15.87 0.07
N SER A 250 -4.62 -15.96 -1.08
CA SER A 250 -3.95 -15.81 -2.39
C SER A 250 -3.36 -14.41 -2.58
N TRP A 251 -4.07 -13.37 -2.12
CA TRP A 251 -3.56 -12.00 -2.20
C TRP A 251 -2.32 -11.79 -1.33
N CYS A 252 -2.35 -12.24 -0.08
CA CYS A 252 -1.20 -12.13 0.84
C CYS A 252 -0.01 -12.91 0.29
N ALA A 253 -0.23 -14.14 -0.18
CA ALA A 253 0.80 -14.96 -0.81
C ALA A 253 1.48 -14.24 -1.97
N HIS A 254 0.68 -13.72 -2.91
CA HIS A 254 1.19 -13.00 -4.07
C HIS A 254 1.99 -11.75 -3.67
N ARG A 255 1.47 -10.93 -2.74
CA ARG A 255 2.15 -9.69 -2.31
C ARG A 255 3.38 -9.94 -1.44
N TYR A 256 3.39 -11.03 -0.68
CA TYR A 256 4.56 -11.49 0.06
C TYR A 256 5.67 -11.91 -0.91
N GLU A 257 5.39 -12.82 -1.84
CA GLU A 257 6.37 -13.33 -2.81
C GLU A 257 6.90 -12.23 -3.73
N LEU A 258 6.00 -11.38 -4.24
CA LEU A 258 6.38 -10.25 -5.09
C LEU A 258 7.40 -9.33 -4.40
N ARG A 259 7.17 -8.98 -3.13
CA ARG A 259 8.08 -8.09 -2.37
C ARG A 259 9.41 -8.78 -2.07
N LEU A 260 9.38 -10.06 -1.71
CA LEU A 260 10.61 -10.83 -1.47
C LEU A 260 11.48 -10.97 -2.72
N HIS A 261 10.88 -11.20 -3.89
CA HIS A 261 11.62 -11.25 -5.16
C HIS A 261 12.27 -9.91 -5.53
N LYS A 262 11.78 -8.80 -4.99
CA LYS A 262 12.33 -7.45 -5.20
C LYS A 262 13.38 -7.06 -4.15
N ALA A 263 13.71 -7.98 -3.24
CA ALA A 263 14.77 -7.85 -2.23
C ALA A 263 15.94 -8.81 -2.51
N ARG A 264 17.09 -8.54 -1.87
CA ARG A 264 18.27 -9.42 -1.93
C ARG A 264 18.23 -10.44 -0.80
N GLY A 265 18.90 -11.59 -0.95
CA GLY A 265 19.05 -12.55 0.15
C GLY A 265 17.79 -13.34 0.50
N TYR A 266 16.96 -13.66 -0.50
CA TYR A 266 15.64 -14.29 -0.40
C TYR A 266 15.47 -15.30 0.75
N GLY A 267 16.34 -16.32 0.85
CA GLY A 267 16.23 -17.36 1.88
C GLY A 267 16.36 -16.85 3.32
N ALA A 268 17.32 -15.96 3.58
CA ALA A 268 17.50 -15.36 4.90
C ALA A 268 16.34 -14.43 5.28
N LEU A 269 15.76 -13.75 4.29
CA LEU A 269 14.61 -12.89 4.49
C LEU A 269 13.36 -13.68 4.88
N LYS A 270 13.11 -14.83 4.25
CA LYS A 270 12.00 -15.73 4.63
C LYS A 270 12.08 -16.16 6.09
N ALA A 271 13.25 -16.64 6.52
CA ALA A 271 13.48 -17.05 7.90
C ALA A 271 13.25 -15.91 8.92
N ILE A 272 13.66 -14.69 8.60
CA ILE A 272 13.38 -13.52 9.46
C ILE A 272 11.87 -13.22 9.56
N LEU A 273 11.15 -13.31 8.44
CA LEU A 273 9.70 -13.07 8.43
C LEU A 273 8.94 -14.16 9.21
N GLU A 274 9.38 -15.42 9.16
CA GLU A 274 8.84 -16.50 10.00
C GLU A 274 9.10 -16.24 11.50
N ILE A 275 10.31 -15.80 11.87
CA ILE A 275 10.64 -15.39 13.24
C ILE A 275 9.70 -14.27 13.72
N LEU A 276 9.52 -13.21 12.93
CA LEU A 276 8.65 -12.08 13.26
C LEU A 276 7.16 -12.46 13.24
N ALA A 277 6.78 -13.48 12.49
CA ALA A 277 5.39 -13.93 12.43
C ALA A 277 4.94 -14.55 13.75
N GLU A 278 5.83 -15.32 14.38
CA GLU A 278 5.56 -15.87 15.71
C GLU A 278 5.59 -14.81 16.80
N GLU A 279 6.60 -13.93 16.78
CA GLU A 279 6.76 -12.90 17.81
C GLU A 279 7.24 -11.56 17.21
N GLU A 280 6.47 -10.50 17.47
CA GLU A 280 6.87 -9.12 17.17
C GLU A 280 6.33 -8.20 18.28
N PRO A 281 6.97 -7.05 18.56
CA PRO A 281 8.12 -6.48 17.85
C PRO A 281 9.49 -6.89 18.46
N LEU A 282 10.46 -7.27 17.62
CA LEU A 282 11.79 -7.77 18.05
C LEU A 282 12.93 -6.79 17.77
N THR A 283 13.96 -6.78 18.61
CA THR A 283 15.21 -6.05 18.41
C THR A 283 16.14 -6.76 17.42
N LEU A 284 17.16 -6.05 16.92
CA LEU A 284 18.19 -6.62 16.04
C LEU A 284 18.85 -7.87 16.66
N THR A 285 19.19 -7.82 17.94
CA THR A 285 19.88 -8.89 18.65
C THR A 285 18.99 -10.11 18.85
N GLU A 286 17.71 -9.90 19.15
CA GLU A 286 16.71 -10.97 19.27
C GLU A 286 16.47 -11.70 17.95
N VAL A 287 16.44 -10.97 16.83
CA VAL A 287 16.34 -11.57 15.48
C VAL A 287 17.65 -12.30 15.14
N ALA A 288 18.81 -11.69 15.36
CA ALA A 288 20.11 -12.29 15.05
C ALA A 288 20.34 -13.61 15.80
N GLN A 289 19.96 -13.64 17.09
CA GLN A 289 20.03 -14.84 17.92
C GLN A 289 19.14 -15.97 17.38
N ARG A 290 17.87 -15.68 17.06
CA ARG A 290 16.91 -16.65 16.50
C ARG A 290 17.29 -17.11 15.08
N LEU A 291 17.92 -16.25 14.29
CA LEU A 291 18.42 -16.57 12.94
C LEU A 291 19.76 -17.33 12.96
N HIS A 292 20.43 -17.41 14.11
CA HIS A 292 21.79 -17.94 14.26
C HIS A 292 22.80 -17.23 13.34
N ARG A 293 22.73 -15.90 13.28
CA ARG A 293 23.62 -15.05 12.48
C ARG A 293 24.20 -13.90 13.30
N THR A 294 25.23 -13.26 12.76
CA THR A 294 25.82 -12.09 13.42
C THR A 294 24.88 -10.88 13.35
N PRO A 295 24.89 -9.98 14.34
CA PRO A 295 24.09 -8.75 14.29
C PRO A 295 24.38 -7.90 13.03
N GLY A 296 25.61 -7.89 12.55
CA GLY A 296 25.99 -7.15 11.32
C GLY A 296 25.26 -7.66 10.07
N SER A 297 25.38 -8.96 9.77
CA SER A 297 24.68 -9.56 8.61
C SER A 297 23.15 -9.49 8.74
N THR A 298 22.63 -9.66 9.97
CA THR A 298 21.20 -9.54 10.25
C THR A 298 20.69 -8.12 9.99
N LYS A 299 21.48 -7.10 10.33
CA LYS A 299 21.14 -5.70 10.05
C LYS A 299 20.99 -5.45 8.55
N ASP A 300 21.86 -6.03 7.73
CA ASP A 300 21.75 -5.91 6.27
C ASP A 300 20.45 -6.56 5.77
N TYR A 301 20.11 -7.76 6.22
CA TYR A 301 18.85 -8.45 5.87
C TYR A 301 17.61 -7.64 6.28
N LEU A 302 17.59 -7.10 7.49
CA LEU A 302 16.51 -6.24 7.97
C LEU A 302 16.38 -4.98 7.11
N SER A 303 17.49 -4.34 6.74
CA SER A 303 17.47 -3.18 5.85
C SER A 303 16.89 -3.52 4.47
N TRP A 304 17.13 -4.73 3.96
CA TRP A 304 16.56 -5.17 2.68
C TRP A 304 15.06 -5.46 2.76
N LEU A 305 14.56 -5.92 3.92
CA LEU A 305 13.13 -6.08 4.19
C LEU A 305 12.40 -4.73 4.37
N GLU A 306 13.02 -3.77 5.05
CA GLU A 306 12.52 -2.39 5.14
C GLU A 306 12.47 -1.75 3.75
N ASP A 307 13.48 -2.00 2.91
CA ASP A 307 13.54 -1.51 1.53
C ASP A 307 12.38 -2.01 0.67
N VAL A 308 11.74 -3.13 0.98
CA VAL A 308 10.55 -3.61 0.25
C VAL A 308 9.26 -3.45 1.06
N ASP A 309 9.31 -2.69 2.15
CA ASP A 309 8.18 -2.41 3.04
C ASP A 309 7.45 -3.69 3.49
N LEU A 310 8.21 -4.76 3.76
CA LEU A 310 7.70 -5.96 4.44
C LEU A 310 7.72 -5.77 5.96
N ILE A 311 8.75 -5.10 6.47
CA ILE A 311 8.90 -4.76 7.89
C ILE A 311 9.14 -3.26 8.07
N VAL A 312 8.95 -2.79 9.31
CA VAL A 312 9.30 -1.44 9.75
C VAL A 312 10.03 -1.50 11.08
N SER A 313 11.06 -0.66 11.25
CA SER A 313 11.70 -0.39 12.53
C SER A 313 11.05 0.79 13.25
N ARG A 314 10.55 0.57 14.47
CA ARG A 314 10.10 1.61 15.39
C ARG A 314 10.83 1.46 16.71
N GLN A 315 11.51 2.52 17.17
CA GLN A 315 12.28 2.49 18.42
C GLN A 315 13.24 1.29 18.50
N LYS A 316 13.94 0.98 17.40
CA LYS A 316 14.87 -0.16 17.26
C LYS A 316 14.22 -1.55 17.38
N ARG A 317 12.90 -1.64 17.22
CA ARG A 317 12.16 -2.90 17.14
C ARG A 317 11.49 -3.06 15.79
N TYR A 318 11.61 -4.25 15.22
CA TYR A 318 11.11 -4.63 13.91
C TYR A 318 9.77 -5.34 14.04
N SER A 319 8.85 -5.01 13.14
CA SER A 319 7.50 -5.59 13.03
C SER A 319 7.07 -5.59 11.57
N PHE A 320 6.10 -6.43 11.23
CA PHE A 320 5.46 -6.40 9.93
C PHE A 320 4.80 -5.04 9.67
N VAL A 321 4.90 -4.55 8.44
CA VAL A 321 4.14 -3.36 8.00
C VAL A 321 2.64 -3.71 7.88
N ASP A 322 2.33 -4.97 7.60
CA ASP A 322 0.99 -5.46 7.34
C ASP A 322 0.63 -6.61 8.29
N PRO A 323 -0.28 -6.38 9.25
CA PRO A 323 -0.65 -7.39 10.24
C PRO A 323 -1.40 -8.59 9.64
N LEU A 324 -2.10 -8.44 8.52
CA LEU A 324 -2.72 -9.58 7.83
C LEU A 324 -1.69 -10.38 7.04
N THR A 325 -0.68 -9.73 6.45
CA THR A 325 0.46 -10.46 5.88
C THR A 325 1.17 -11.28 6.98
N ARG A 326 1.33 -10.72 8.19
CA ARG A 326 1.91 -11.47 9.33
C ARG A 326 1.08 -12.72 9.68
N LEU A 327 -0.23 -12.54 9.86
CA LEU A 327 -1.15 -13.64 10.15
C LEU A 327 -1.06 -14.73 9.07
N TRP A 328 -1.02 -14.30 7.80
CA TRP A 328 -0.86 -15.21 6.67
C TRP A 328 0.48 -15.97 6.71
N VAL A 329 1.61 -15.31 6.97
CA VAL A 329 2.93 -15.99 7.10
C VAL A 329 2.88 -17.04 8.20
N ARG A 330 2.30 -16.69 9.36
CA ARG A 330 2.18 -17.62 10.49
C ARG A 330 1.38 -18.87 10.14
N LEU A 331 0.33 -18.71 9.32
CA LEU A 331 -0.57 -19.79 8.91
C LEU A 331 0.01 -20.65 7.77
N HIS A 332 0.58 -20.01 6.75
CA HIS A 332 0.81 -20.61 5.43
C HIS A 332 2.29 -20.80 5.07
N CYS A 333 3.23 -20.16 5.77
CA CYS A 333 4.66 -20.44 5.60
C CYS A 333 5.12 -21.62 6.48
N ARG A 334 4.36 -22.72 6.42
CA ARG A 334 4.63 -23.96 7.15
C ARG A 334 4.73 -25.14 6.17
N PRO A 335 5.39 -26.25 6.54
CA PRO A 335 5.52 -27.41 5.65
C PRO A 335 4.17 -28.04 5.24
N MET A 336 3.16 -27.91 6.10
CA MET A 336 1.81 -28.41 5.84
C MET A 336 0.83 -27.24 5.81
N PRO A 337 -0.17 -27.26 4.90
CA PRO A 337 -1.23 -26.26 4.91
C PRO A 337 -2.03 -26.31 6.22
N PRO A 338 -2.52 -25.17 6.72
CA PRO A 338 -3.29 -25.12 7.96
C PRO A 338 -4.67 -25.77 7.77
N SER A 339 -5.16 -26.45 8.81
CA SER A 339 -6.55 -26.92 8.83
C SER A 339 -7.52 -25.75 9.01
N VAL A 340 -8.81 -25.96 8.70
CA VAL A 340 -9.85 -24.95 8.92
C VAL A 340 -9.91 -24.51 10.38
N ASP A 341 -9.82 -25.45 11.33
CA ASP A 341 -9.83 -25.16 12.77
C ASP A 341 -8.60 -24.35 13.20
N GLU A 342 -7.44 -24.61 12.61
CA GLU A 342 -6.24 -23.82 12.87
C GLU A 342 -6.38 -22.39 12.36
N VAL A 343 -6.91 -22.20 11.15
CA VAL A 343 -7.19 -20.86 10.61
C VAL A 343 -8.21 -20.14 11.49
N ALA A 344 -9.32 -20.78 11.86
CA ALA A 344 -10.34 -20.19 12.72
C ALA A 344 -9.76 -19.75 14.07
N ARG A 345 -8.98 -20.60 14.73
CA ARG A 345 -8.32 -20.30 16.01
C ARG A 345 -7.36 -19.11 15.90
N GLN A 346 -6.53 -19.05 14.86
CA GLN A 346 -5.57 -17.95 14.67
C GLN A 346 -6.27 -16.64 14.29
N VAL A 347 -7.32 -16.69 13.48
CA VAL A 347 -8.16 -15.52 13.14
C VAL A 347 -8.88 -14.99 14.38
N GLN A 348 -9.40 -15.87 15.24
CA GLN A 348 -10.01 -15.46 16.50
C GLN A 348 -8.99 -14.76 17.41
N ALA A 349 -7.80 -15.34 17.57
CA ALA A 349 -6.73 -14.72 18.37
C ALA A 349 -6.31 -13.35 17.80
N TYR A 350 -6.22 -13.25 16.47
CA TYR A 350 -5.97 -11.99 15.76
C TYR A 350 -7.06 -10.94 16.01
N ALA A 351 -8.33 -11.35 15.96
CA ALA A 351 -9.48 -10.48 16.20
C ALA A 351 -9.48 -9.97 17.66
N VAL A 352 -9.30 -10.84 18.64
CA VAL A 352 -9.25 -10.47 20.08
C VAL A 352 -8.17 -9.44 20.37
N ALA A 353 -7.01 -9.54 19.69
CA ALA A 353 -5.91 -8.60 19.87
C ALA A 353 -6.15 -7.22 19.23
N ARG A 354 -7.15 -7.07 18.36
CA ARG A 354 -7.36 -5.87 17.54
C ARG A 354 -8.70 -5.19 17.73
N LEU A 355 -9.73 -5.95 18.06
CA LEU A 355 -11.05 -5.40 18.32
C LEU A 355 -11.03 -4.65 19.67
N PRO A 356 -11.70 -3.50 19.76
CA PRO A 356 -11.85 -2.82 21.03
C PRO A 356 -12.55 -3.78 21.99
N GLN A 357 -11.89 -4.05 23.13
CA GLN A 357 -12.54 -4.77 24.21
C GLN A 357 -13.72 -3.93 24.67
N PRO A 358 -14.92 -4.50 24.86
CA PRO A 358 -15.99 -3.76 25.53
C PRO A 358 -15.43 -3.30 26.88
N GLU A 359 -15.55 -2.01 27.19
CA GLU A 359 -15.30 -1.55 28.55
C GLU A 359 -16.13 -2.43 29.48
N PRO A 360 -15.55 -2.96 30.58
CA PRO A 360 -16.35 -3.70 31.53
C PRO A 360 -17.47 -2.77 31.94
N VAL A 361 -18.71 -3.17 31.62
CA VAL A 361 -19.91 -2.53 32.13
C VAL A 361 -19.72 -2.61 33.64
N MET A 362 -19.36 -1.49 34.28
CA MET A 362 -19.51 -1.38 35.72
C MET A 362 -20.99 -1.59 35.94
N GLU A 363 -21.36 -2.83 36.27
CA GLU A 363 -22.63 -3.12 36.90
C GLU A 363 -22.76 -2.08 38.00
N MET A 364 -23.81 -1.27 37.90
CA MET A 364 -24.21 -0.40 38.99
C MET A 364 -24.51 -1.30 40.17
N ALA A 365 -23.48 -1.56 40.99
CA ALA A 365 -23.62 -2.15 42.29
C ALA A 365 -24.52 -1.18 43.08
N GLY A 366 -25.76 -1.64 43.24
CA GLY A 366 -26.81 -0.92 43.92
C GLY A 366 -26.34 -0.40 45.26
N VAL A 367 -26.81 0.82 45.53
CA VAL A 367 -26.88 1.48 46.82
C VAL A 367 -27.10 0.47 47.95
N ALA A 368 -26.05 0.16 48.70
CA ALA A 368 -26.15 -0.41 50.03
C ALA A 368 -25.41 0.52 51.00
N SER A 369 -26.21 1.40 51.60
CA SER A 369 -25.89 2.22 52.76
C SER A 369 -25.18 1.43 53.86
N ALA A 370 -23.95 1.80 54.18
CA ALA A 370 -23.36 1.57 55.48
C ALA A 370 -22.54 2.81 55.88
N ARG A 371 -23.21 3.72 56.61
CA ARG A 371 -22.57 4.78 57.40
C ARG A 371 -21.44 4.16 58.23
N LYS A 372 -20.22 4.63 58.03
CA LYS A 372 -19.15 4.48 59.01
C LYS A 372 -18.80 5.88 59.53
N GLU A 373 -19.10 6.06 60.80
CA GLU A 373 -18.88 7.25 61.60
C GLU A 373 -17.40 7.67 61.56
N SER A 374 -17.21 8.98 61.37
CA SER A 374 -15.98 9.70 61.59
C SER A 374 -15.63 9.68 63.07
N GLY A 375 -14.59 8.93 63.44
CA GLY A 375 -13.95 9.00 64.76
C GLY A 375 -13.03 10.21 64.84
N LEU A 376 -13.33 11.09 65.80
CA LEU A 376 -12.53 12.23 66.24
C LEU A 376 -11.12 11.82 66.67
N ILE A 377 -10.14 12.64 66.29
CA ILE A 377 -8.80 12.67 66.88
C ILE A 377 -8.84 13.77 67.96
N GLU A 378 -8.62 13.39 69.21
CA GLU A 378 -8.19 14.30 70.27
C GLU A 378 -6.95 13.72 70.95
N ILE A 379 -6.09 14.64 71.37
CA ILE A 379 -4.64 14.57 71.56
C ILE A 379 -4.29 14.09 72.97
N ASP A 380 -3.13 13.44 73.11
CA ASP A 380 -2.14 13.75 74.15
C ASP A 380 -0.73 13.77 73.53
#